data_AF-A0A7Y4X7V2-F1
#
_entry.id   AF-A0A7Y4X7V2-F1
#
_cell.length_a   1.000
_cell.length_b   1.000
_cell.length_c   1.000
_cell.angle_alpha   90.00
_cell.angle_beta   90.00
_cell.angle_gamma   90.00
#
_symmetry.space_group_name_H-M   'P 1'
#
loop_
_entity.id
_entity.type
_entity.pdbx_description
1 polymer ?
#
loop_
_entity_poly.entity_id
_entity_poly.type
_entity_poly.pdbx_seq_one_letter_code
_entity_poly.pdbx_strand_id
1 'polypeptide(L)'
;MPSLSLVRALSGLAAVWLALVSVPLAMAQANASNFITIREKAGITTTNYPIQIARPFKQGEIKNFPRAVINGTNQRTQADVKARWADGSVKHAVLAFYLPTLAANSTVTVTFNNQTSGLNANALTKANMLGSSFNFNARMELTNGATIASASARDMLNADKYSSWTQGPVATTIILADHSLERVFDIGFDSHRSVRPIFHATFWPLIDKVKIRFIGEVANTVALQDQSYALSLKVGNQTPQNVYSKSSFTHPAATRWTKEFWLGGAPSAIEINHNLEYLRQTLALPNYDTSHVISETALQAAYTHPYEGWQNASKDIFDSGNIFKAMPTAGGREEIGPYTAWVVRWLYTGDTRMWEQTKGNAELSAAFPIHFREGLDGRQFDRGNPGVAALGKVLSMTARPSVFLHRGNYYIDYSYTDPTDRIVPLNGTNMKEGEWLPDCAHQP
;
A
#
# COMPACT_ATOMS: atom_id res chain seq x y z
N MET A 1 -8.27 -38.17 99.24
CA MET A 1 -9.23 -37.05 99.43
C MET A 1 -8.59 -35.79 98.86
N PRO A 2 -9.33 -34.91 98.17
CA PRO A 2 -9.76 -34.98 96.76
C PRO A 2 -9.02 -33.89 95.93
N SER A 3 -9.07 -33.76 94.60
CA SER A 3 -10.27 -33.61 93.76
C SER A 3 -9.99 -33.86 92.27
N LEU A 4 -10.95 -34.51 91.61
CA LEU A 4 -11.12 -34.56 90.16
C LEU A 4 -11.50 -33.17 89.59
N SER A 5 -11.06 -32.89 88.36
CA SER A 5 -11.95 -32.29 87.36
C SER A 5 -11.51 -32.66 85.93
N LEU A 6 -12.35 -33.46 85.28
CA LEU A 6 -12.40 -33.76 83.84
C LEU A 6 -12.68 -32.47 83.05
N VAL A 7 -11.97 -32.17 81.94
CA VAL A 7 -12.57 -31.56 80.72
C VAL A 7 -11.76 -31.93 79.46
N ARG A 8 -12.40 -32.77 78.64
CA ARG A 8 -12.45 -32.88 77.16
C ARG A 8 -11.25 -32.51 76.28
N ALA A 9 -10.80 -33.52 75.52
CA ALA A 9 -10.10 -33.40 74.25
C ALA A 9 -10.98 -32.73 73.17
N LEU A 10 -10.36 -31.87 72.35
CA LEU A 10 -10.82 -31.50 71.00
C LEU A 10 -9.59 -31.30 70.12
N SER A 11 -9.31 -32.31 69.30
CA SER A 11 -8.34 -32.29 68.21
C SER A 11 -8.86 -31.42 67.07
N GLY A 12 -8.26 -30.26 66.84
CA GLY A 12 -8.50 -29.43 65.67
C GLY A 12 -7.57 -29.82 64.53
N LEU A 13 -8.07 -30.54 63.53
CA LEU A 13 -7.42 -30.66 62.22
C LEU A 13 -7.44 -29.28 61.54
N ALA A 14 -6.26 -28.68 61.35
CA ALA A 14 -6.11 -27.52 60.48
C ALA A 14 -6.14 -27.99 59.02
N ALA A 15 -7.30 -27.85 58.36
CA ALA A 15 -7.42 -28.03 56.93
C ALA A 15 -6.72 -26.86 56.21
N VAL A 16 -5.54 -27.12 55.66
CA VAL A 16 -4.85 -26.22 54.74
C VAL A 16 -5.63 -26.23 53.42
N TRP A 17 -6.43 -25.19 53.19
CA TRP A 17 -7.05 -24.95 51.89
C TRP A 17 -5.98 -24.45 50.91
N LEU A 18 -5.48 -25.35 50.07
CA LEU A 18 -4.72 -24.97 48.88
C LEU A 18 -5.71 -24.32 47.90
N ALA A 19 -5.76 -22.99 47.88
CA ALA A 19 -6.45 -22.26 46.82
C ALA A 19 -5.67 -22.46 45.51
N LEU A 20 -6.08 -23.45 44.72
CA LEU A 20 -5.74 -23.54 43.30
C LEU A 20 -6.38 -22.35 42.61
N VAL A 21 -5.64 -21.24 42.50
CA VAL A 21 -5.96 -20.15 41.58
C VAL A 21 -5.69 -20.69 40.17
N SER A 22 -6.67 -21.37 39.61
CA SER A 22 -6.73 -21.62 38.17
C SER A 22 -7.00 -20.28 37.49
N VAL A 23 -5.95 -19.56 37.12
CA VAL A 23 -6.09 -18.48 36.14
C VAL A 23 -6.49 -19.17 34.84
N PRO A 24 -7.70 -18.96 34.29
CA PRO A 24 -7.97 -19.43 32.96
C PRO A 24 -7.06 -18.62 32.04
N LEU A 25 -6.02 -19.26 31.50
CA LEU A 25 -5.46 -18.79 30.24
C LEU A 25 -6.59 -18.95 29.22
N ALA A 26 -7.42 -17.92 29.08
CA ALA A 26 -8.22 -17.74 27.89
C ALA A 26 -7.21 -17.58 26.75
N MET A 27 -6.81 -18.70 26.14
CA MET A 27 -6.19 -18.66 24.84
C MET A 27 -7.17 -17.90 23.95
N ALA A 28 -6.79 -16.70 23.52
CA ALA A 28 -7.55 -15.96 22.53
C ALA A 28 -7.60 -16.84 21.28
N GLN A 29 -8.65 -17.65 21.17
CA GLN A 29 -8.84 -18.58 20.09
C GLN A 29 -9.09 -17.73 18.85
N ALA A 30 -8.32 -17.99 17.79
CA ALA A 30 -8.53 -17.31 16.53
C ALA A 30 -9.97 -17.60 16.08
N ASN A 31 -10.68 -16.56 15.67
CA ASN A 31 -12.02 -16.73 15.12
C ASN A 31 -11.90 -17.51 13.81
N ALA A 32 -12.43 -18.73 13.77
CA ALA A 32 -12.29 -19.64 12.63
C ALA A 32 -12.93 -19.09 11.35
N SER A 33 -13.88 -18.14 11.45
CA SER A 33 -14.43 -17.45 10.28
C SER A 33 -13.55 -16.30 9.77
N ASN A 34 -12.60 -15.81 10.57
CA ASN A 34 -11.63 -14.78 10.18
C ASN A 34 -10.33 -15.42 9.70
N PHE A 35 -10.28 -15.69 8.40
CA PHE A 35 -9.09 -16.26 7.78
C PHE A 35 -8.80 -15.67 6.40
N ILE A 36 -7.60 -15.93 5.91
CA ILE A 36 -7.25 -15.91 4.49
C ILE A 36 -6.71 -17.27 4.10
N THR A 37 -6.76 -17.59 2.81
CA THR A 37 -5.98 -18.70 2.26
C THR A 37 -4.88 -18.15 1.36
N ILE A 38 -3.72 -18.80 1.39
CA ILE A 38 -2.56 -18.48 0.56
C ILE A 38 -2.17 -19.75 -0.17
N ARG A 39 -2.28 -19.74 -1.49
CA ARG A 39 -1.95 -20.87 -2.35
C ARG A 39 -0.65 -20.60 -3.10
N GLU A 40 0.24 -21.59 -3.10
CA GLU A 40 1.48 -21.58 -3.87
C GLU A 40 1.17 -21.84 -5.36
N LYS A 41 1.76 -21.04 -6.26
CA LYS A 41 1.41 -21.05 -7.70
C LYS A 41 2.58 -21.34 -8.63
N ALA A 42 3.81 -21.43 -8.12
CA ALA A 42 5.01 -21.66 -8.92
C ALA A 42 5.49 -23.12 -8.88
N GLY A 43 4.86 -24.00 -8.08
CA GLY A 43 5.30 -25.38 -7.90
C GLY A 43 6.59 -25.50 -7.09
N ILE A 44 6.93 -24.49 -6.28
CA ILE A 44 8.20 -24.42 -5.54
C ILE A 44 7.93 -24.32 -4.04
N THR A 45 8.60 -25.18 -3.26
CA THR A 45 8.61 -25.05 -1.80
C THR A 45 9.53 -23.92 -1.37
N THR A 46 8.99 -22.97 -0.61
CA THR A 46 9.73 -21.81 -0.09
C THR A 46 9.68 -21.79 1.43
N THR A 47 10.79 -21.47 2.09
CA THR A 47 10.86 -21.21 3.53
C THR A 47 10.82 -19.71 3.79
N ASN A 48 10.28 -19.30 4.94
CA ASN A 48 10.17 -17.89 5.34
C ASN A 48 9.56 -17.02 4.24
N TYR A 49 8.42 -17.43 3.69
CA TYR A 49 7.76 -16.68 2.62
C TYR A 49 7.19 -15.36 3.19
N PRO A 50 7.59 -14.18 2.69
CA PRO A 50 7.15 -12.89 3.24
C PRO A 50 5.71 -12.57 2.86
N ILE A 51 4.87 -12.27 3.84
CA ILE A 51 3.49 -11.81 3.64
C ILE A 51 3.31 -10.42 4.26
N GLN A 52 2.93 -9.44 3.42
CA GLN A 52 2.44 -8.15 3.87
C GLN A 52 1.05 -7.90 3.28
N ILE A 53 0.05 -7.70 4.13
CA ILE A 53 -1.34 -7.48 3.72
C ILE A 53 -1.97 -6.36 4.54
N ALA A 54 -2.91 -5.63 3.92
CA ALA A 54 -3.84 -4.79 4.64
C ALA A 54 -5.10 -5.61 4.95
N ARG A 55 -5.56 -5.60 6.21
CA ARG A 55 -6.74 -6.37 6.62
C ARG A 55 -7.68 -5.52 7.48
N PRO A 56 -8.96 -5.38 7.10
CA PRO A 56 -9.98 -4.85 7.99
C PRO A 56 -10.44 -5.92 9.00
N PHE A 57 -10.91 -5.47 10.16
CA PHE A 57 -11.37 -6.35 11.24
C PHE A 57 -12.75 -5.95 11.75
N LYS A 58 -13.56 -6.94 12.14
CA LYS A 58 -14.89 -6.69 12.71
C LYS A 58 -14.76 -5.97 14.05
N GLN A 59 -15.68 -5.05 14.32
CA GLN A 59 -15.76 -4.38 15.61
C GLN A 59 -15.85 -5.39 16.76
N GLY A 60 -15.07 -5.16 17.82
CA GLY A 60 -14.98 -6.00 19.02
C GLY A 60 -14.10 -7.25 18.89
N GLU A 61 -13.66 -7.63 17.69
CA GLU A 61 -12.99 -8.92 17.47
C GLU A 61 -11.53 -8.94 17.95
N ILE A 62 -10.74 -7.95 17.55
CA ILE A 62 -9.32 -7.84 17.91
C ILE A 62 -9.14 -6.58 18.76
N LYS A 63 -8.95 -6.76 20.07
CA LYS A 63 -8.85 -5.64 21.02
C LYS A 63 -7.59 -4.80 20.82
N ASN A 64 -6.43 -5.43 20.76
CA ASN A 64 -5.13 -4.76 20.81
C ASN A 64 -4.47 -4.75 19.43
N PHE A 65 -3.92 -5.89 19.02
CA PHE A 65 -3.22 -6.06 17.75
C PHE A 65 -3.50 -7.47 17.20
N PRO A 66 -3.72 -7.62 15.89
CA PRO A 66 -3.90 -8.93 15.26
C PRO A 66 -2.56 -9.68 15.15
N ARG A 67 -2.63 -11.00 15.29
CA ARG A 67 -1.52 -11.93 15.09
C ARG A 67 -1.96 -13.06 14.18
N ALA A 68 -1.12 -13.39 13.19
CA ALA A 68 -1.36 -14.51 12.29
C ALA A 68 -1.17 -15.85 13.02
N VAL A 69 -2.04 -16.80 12.75
CA VAL A 69 -2.02 -18.16 13.30
C VAL A 69 -2.10 -19.15 12.15
N ILE A 70 -1.13 -20.07 12.10
CA ILE A 70 -1.01 -21.10 11.06
C ILE A 70 -0.99 -22.45 11.75
N ASN A 71 -1.92 -23.35 11.39
CA ASN A 71 -2.05 -24.68 11.99
C ASN A 71 -2.06 -24.64 13.54
N GLY A 72 -2.81 -23.69 14.12
CA GLY A 72 -2.89 -23.45 15.57
C GLY A 72 -1.65 -22.79 16.19
N THR A 73 -0.57 -22.59 15.43
CA THR A 73 0.68 -22.00 15.91
C THR A 73 0.72 -20.50 15.63
N ASN A 74 0.88 -19.72 16.70
CA ASN A 74 1.04 -18.27 16.62
C ASN A 74 2.33 -17.90 15.88
N GLN A 75 2.22 -17.07 14.84
CA GLN A 75 3.36 -16.56 14.11
C GLN A 75 3.87 -15.25 14.71
N ARG A 76 5.14 -14.93 14.47
CA ARG A 76 5.67 -13.59 14.75
C ARG A 76 5.04 -12.63 13.75
N THR A 77 4.11 -11.79 14.23
CA THR A 77 3.36 -10.85 13.39
C THR A 77 3.59 -9.43 13.84
N GLN A 78 4.09 -8.61 12.94
CA GLN A 78 4.05 -7.17 13.05
C GLN A 78 2.67 -6.68 12.57
N ALA A 79 2.05 -5.80 13.34
CA ALA A 79 0.72 -5.29 13.08
C ALA A 79 0.66 -3.78 13.30
N ASP A 80 0.82 -3.02 12.22
CA ASP A 80 0.67 -1.57 12.20
C ASP A 80 -0.84 -1.22 12.11
N VAL A 81 -1.48 -0.98 13.25
CA VAL A 81 -2.90 -0.57 13.32
C VAL A 81 -3.04 0.86 12.80
N LYS A 82 -3.80 1.03 11.72
CA LYS A 82 -4.02 2.33 11.06
C LYS A 82 -5.35 2.97 11.45
N ALA A 83 -6.32 2.17 11.89
CA ALA A 83 -7.60 2.66 12.36
C ALA A 83 -8.17 1.74 13.43
N ARG A 84 -8.90 2.33 14.38
CA ARG A 84 -9.67 1.64 15.42
C ARG A 84 -11.14 1.99 15.31
N TRP A 85 -11.98 1.07 15.77
CA TRP A 85 -13.40 1.34 16.01
C TRP A 85 -13.58 2.20 17.26
N ALA A 86 -14.80 2.71 17.47
CA ALA A 86 -15.12 3.55 18.62
C ALA A 86 -14.94 2.80 19.97
N ASP A 87 -15.10 1.48 19.98
CA ASP A 87 -14.85 0.64 21.15
C ASP A 87 -13.35 0.36 21.41
N GLY A 88 -12.46 0.94 20.60
CA GLY A 88 -11.01 0.76 20.68
C GLY A 88 -10.48 -0.50 20.00
N SER A 89 -11.34 -1.40 19.52
CA SER A 89 -10.92 -2.58 18.76
C SER A 89 -10.31 -2.20 17.40
N VAL A 90 -9.50 -3.08 16.82
CA VAL A 90 -8.84 -2.84 15.54
C VAL A 90 -9.89 -2.78 14.42
N LYS A 91 -9.84 -1.72 13.62
CA LYS A 91 -10.66 -1.57 12.40
C LYS A 91 -9.87 -1.93 11.15
N HIS A 92 -8.64 -1.46 11.06
CA HIS A 92 -7.75 -1.72 9.94
C HIS A 92 -6.29 -1.78 10.38
N ALA A 93 -5.56 -2.78 9.91
CA ALA A 93 -4.13 -2.91 10.17
C ALA A 93 -3.38 -3.41 8.92
N VAL A 94 -2.12 -2.99 8.81
CA VAL A 94 -1.16 -3.58 7.88
C VAL A 94 -0.34 -4.62 8.66
N LEU A 95 -0.36 -5.86 8.18
CA LEU A 95 0.28 -7.00 8.83
C LEU A 95 1.50 -7.41 8.04
N ALA A 96 2.60 -7.71 8.74
CA ALA A 96 3.75 -8.39 8.16
C ALA A 96 4.11 -9.63 8.99
N PHE A 97 4.27 -10.76 8.32
CA PHE A 97 4.69 -12.03 8.92
C PHE A 97 5.32 -12.93 7.85
N TYR A 98 5.96 -14.00 8.28
CA TYR A 98 6.49 -15.03 7.40
C TYR A 98 5.63 -16.29 7.49
N LEU A 99 5.39 -16.95 6.37
CA LEU A 99 5.01 -18.37 6.39
C LEU A 99 6.30 -19.17 6.64
N PRO A 100 6.39 -19.99 7.70
CA PRO A 100 7.59 -20.77 7.98
C PRO A 100 7.98 -21.66 6.79
N THR A 101 6.99 -22.31 6.20
CA THR A 101 7.10 -23.10 4.98
C THR A 101 5.83 -22.91 4.14
N LEU A 102 6.01 -22.69 2.85
CA LEU A 102 4.96 -22.76 1.83
C LEU A 102 5.37 -23.85 0.85
N ALA A 103 4.72 -25.01 0.94
CA ALA A 103 5.05 -26.16 0.08
C ALA A 103 4.56 -25.95 -1.35
N ALA A 104 5.25 -26.54 -2.32
CA ALA A 104 4.85 -26.55 -3.72
C ALA A 104 3.37 -26.96 -3.88
N ASN A 105 2.61 -26.17 -4.62
CA ASN A 105 1.17 -26.35 -4.92
C ASN A 105 0.25 -26.44 -3.68
N SER A 106 0.75 -26.14 -2.48
CA SER A 106 -0.03 -26.21 -1.25
C SER A 106 -0.88 -24.96 -1.02
N THR A 107 -1.91 -25.10 -0.19
CA THR A 107 -2.69 -23.98 0.33
C THR A 107 -2.54 -23.93 1.85
N VAL A 108 -2.20 -22.76 2.38
CA VAL A 108 -2.10 -22.48 3.82
C VAL A 108 -3.28 -21.60 4.24
N THR A 109 -3.98 -22.00 5.29
CA THR A 109 -4.99 -21.14 5.94
C THR A 109 -4.35 -20.36 7.07
N VAL A 110 -4.51 -19.04 7.05
CA VAL A 110 -4.04 -18.13 8.11
C VAL A 110 -5.26 -17.53 8.79
N THR A 111 -5.39 -17.80 10.10
CA THR A 111 -6.40 -17.16 10.96
C THR A 111 -5.76 -16.04 11.79
N PHE A 112 -6.57 -15.25 12.50
CA PHE A 112 -6.08 -14.13 13.29
C PHE A 112 -6.60 -14.17 14.73
N ASN A 113 -5.70 -13.98 15.70
CA ASN A 113 -6.05 -13.77 17.10
C ASN A 113 -5.45 -12.48 17.66
N ASN A 114 -5.82 -12.14 18.89
CA ASN A 114 -5.33 -10.96 19.58
C ASN A 114 -3.93 -11.22 20.20
N GLN A 115 -3.02 -10.26 20.06
CA GLN A 115 -1.77 -10.16 20.79
C GLN A 115 -1.65 -8.79 21.47
N THR A 116 -0.87 -8.69 22.56
CA THR A 116 -0.76 -7.47 23.37
C THR A 116 0.09 -6.37 22.74
N SER A 117 1.02 -6.73 21.84
CA SER A 117 1.92 -5.79 21.16
C SER A 117 1.84 -5.96 19.66
N GLY A 118 1.85 -4.87 18.91
CA GLY A 118 1.92 -4.89 17.44
C GLY A 118 3.31 -5.19 16.89
N LEU A 119 4.31 -5.39 17.76
CA LEU A 119 5.72 -5.51 17.39
C LEU A 119 6.19 -4.34 16.51
N ASN A 120 5.76 -3.11 16.81
CA ASN A 120 6.13 -1.93 16.01
C ASN A 120 7.42 -1.22 16.45
N ALA A 121 8.18 -1.84 17.37
CA ALA A 121 9.50 -1.38 17.79
C ALA A 121 10.60 -2.14 17.05
N ASN A 122 11.86 -1.68 17.17
CA ASN A 122 13.03 -2.34 16.57
C ASN A 122 12.94 -2.48 15.04
N ALA A 123 12.41 -1.45 14.37
CA ALA A 123 12.55 -1.30 12.93
C ALA A 123 14.03 -1.15 12.54
N LEU A 124 14.36 -1.44 11.29
CA LEU A 124 15.72 -1.25 10.78
C LEU A 124 16.12 0.22 10.88
N THR A 125 17.32 0.47 11.40
CA THR A 125 17.92 1.80 11.37
C THR A 125 18.36 2.16 9.95
N LYS A 126 18.59 3.45 9.68
CA LYS A 126 19.25 3.93 8.45
C LYS A 126 20.54 3.16 8.15
N ALA A 127 21.38 2.93 9.16
CA ALA A 127 22.61 2.18 9.01
C ALA A 127 22.36 0.71 8.59
N ASN A 128 21.33 0.05 9.15
CA ASN A 128 20.99 -1.31 8.73
C ASN A 128 20.45 -1.34 7.30
N MET A 129 19.58 -0.41 6.91
CA MET A 129 19.02 -0.33 5.56
C MET A 129 20.10 -0.02 4.50
N LEU A 130 21.12 0.75 4.87
CA LEU A 130 22.28 1.04 4.02
C LEU A 130 23.35 -0.06 4.04
N GLY A 131 23.20 -1.06 4.91
CA GLY A 131 24.15 -2.16 5.09
C GLY A 131 24.38 -2.98 3.83
N SER A 132 25.53 -3.65 3.76
CA SER A 132 25.95 -4.43 2.60
C SER A 132 25.03 -5.62 2.29
N SER A 133 24.36 -6.19 3.30
CA SER A 133 23.45 -7.33 3.10
C SER A 133 22.29 -7.01 2.16
N PHE A 134 21.73 -5.80 2.24
CA PHE A 134 20.66 -5.39 1.34
C PHE A 134 21.15 -4.88 -0.01
N ASN A 135 22.40 -4.41 -0.10
CA ASN A 135 22.93 -3.74 -1.30
C ASN A 135 21.97 -2.65 -1.83
N PHE A 136 21.27 -1.95 -0.91
CA PHE A 136 20.10 -1.15 -1.26
C PHE A 136 20.48 0.11 -2.06
N ASN A 137 19.96 0.16 -3.29
CA ASN A 137 19.73 1.38 -4.05
C ASN A 137 18.58 1.12 -5.03
N ALA A 138 17.83 2.17 -5.34
CA ALA A 138 16.85 2.24 -6.42
C ALA A 138 17.11 3.55 -7.17
N ARG A 139 17.39 3.49 -8.47
CA ARG A 139 17.74 4.66 -9.28
C ARG A 139 16.76 4.85 -10.42
N MET A 140 16.28 6.08 -10.58
CA MET A 140 15.56 6.53 -11.78
C MET A 140 16.53 7.33 -12.65
N GLU A 141 16.58 7.02 -13.95
CA GLU A 141 17.35 7.75 -14.95
C GLU A 141 16.39 8.21 -16.06
N LEU A 142 16.31 9.52 -16.26
CA LEU A 142 15.50 10.18 -17.28
C LEU A 142 16.44 10.78 -18.32
N THR A 143 16.25 10.44 -19.58
CA THR A 143 17.11 10.91 -20.69
C THR A 143 16.30 11.75 -21.67
N ASN A 144 16.79 12.94 -21.98
CA ASN A 144 16.26 13.79 -23.05
C ASN A 144 17.43 14.37 -23.86
N GLY A 145 17.53 13.97 -25.13
CA GLY A 145 18.70 14.25 -25.96
C GLY A 145 19.98 13.67 -25.34
N ALA A 146 20.99 14.51 -25.16
CA ALA A 146 22.27 14.14 -24.54
C ALA A 146 22.26 14.26 -23.00
N THR A 147 21.19 14.80 -22.40
CA THR A 147 21.11 15.07 -20.97
C THR A 147 20.47 13.90 -20.24
N ILE A 148 21.12 13.46 -19.15
CA ILE A 148 20.58 12.46 -18.22
C ILE A 148 20.37 13.12 -16.86
N ALA A 149 19.12 13.15 -16.40
CA ALA A 149 18.76 13.50 -15.03
C ALA A 149 18.50 12.22 -14.23
N SER A 150 18.93 12.16 -12.97
CA SER A 150 18.75 10.95 -12.16
C SER A 150 18.50 11.21 -10.69
N ALA A 151 17.79 10.29 -10.04
CA ALA A 151 17.57 10.30 -8.60
C ALA A 151 17.80 8.92 -7.99
N SER A 152 18.31 8.90 -6.76
CA SER A 152 18.64 7.68 -6.01
C SER A 152 17.90 7.64 -4.68
N ALA A 153 17.21 6.53 -4.41
CA ALA A 153 16.65 6.25 -3.10
C ALA A 153 17.73 6.16 -2.01
N ARG A 154 18.91 5.60 -2.32
CA ARG A 154 20.01 5.52 -1.36
C ARG A 154 20.49 6.92 -0.94
N ASP A 155 20.57 7.85 -1.89
CA ASP A 155 20.97 9.24 -1.61
C ASP A 155 19.91 9.98 -0.81
N MET A 156 18.62 9.80 -1.12
CA MET A 156 17.52 10.31 -0.31
C MET A 156 17.57 9.77 1.13
N LEU A 157 17.87 8.47 1.31
CA LEU A 157 18.04 7.86 2.62
C LEU A 157 19.23 8.46 3.37
N ASN A 158 20.36 8.67 2.69
CA ASN A 158 21.54 9.33 3.25
C ASN A 158 21.26 10.78 3.68
N ALA A 159 20.44 11.49 2.93
CA ALA A 159 20.04 12.87 3.20
C ALA A 159 18.82 12.99 4.15
N ASP A 160 18.38 11.89 4.76
CA ASP A 160 17.24 11.83 5.68
C ASP A 160 15.91 12.34 5.06
N LYS A 161 15.78 12.19 3.73
CA LYS A 161 14.55 12.47 2.96
C LYS A 161 13.66 11.23 2.88
N TYR A 162 13.24 10.74 4.04
CA TYR A 162 12.32 9.61 4.12
C TYR A 162 11.38 9.70 5.32
N SER A 163 10.32 8.91 5.29
CA SER A 163 9.41 8.69 6.41
C SER A 163 9.08 7.22 6.56
N SER A 164 8.78 6.78 7.78
CA SER A 164 8.33 5.41 8.04
C SER A 164 6.85 5.23 7.68
N TRP A 165 6.53 4.17 6.92
CA TRP A 165 5.16 3.76 6.62
C TRP A 165 4.68 2.63 7.53
N THR A 166 5.49 1.58 7.68
CA THR A 166 5.27 0.50 8.65
C THR A 166 6.58 0.19 9.34
N GLN A 167 6.52 -0.10 10.64
CA GLN A 167 7.70 -0.24 11.48
C GLN A 167 7.62 -1.51 12.30
N GLY A 168 8.75 -2.21 12.41
CA GLY A 168 8.90 -3.37 13.28
C GLY A 168 9.98 -4.34 12.79
N PRO A 169 10.17 -5.47 13.50
CA PRO A 169 11.28 -6.39 13.31
C PRO A 169 11.03 -7.39 12.18
N VAL A 170 9.81 -7.48 11.65
CA VAL A 170 9.48 -8.40 10.54
C VAL A 170 9.72 -7.72 9.20
N ALA A 171 9.23 -6.49 9.05
CA ALA A 171 9.44 -5.69 7.86
C ALA A 171 9.47 -4.20 8.22
N THR A 172 10.40 -3.46 7.60
CA THR A 172 10.46 -2.00 7.70
C THR A 172 10.11 -1.42 6.33
N THR A 173 9.01 -0.67 6.24
CA THR A 173 8.63 0.03 5.01
C THR A 173 8.87 1.53 5.18
N ILE A 174 9.66 2.12 4.30
CA ILE A 174 9.91 3.55 4.24
C ILE A 174 9.43 4.15 2.91
N ILE A 175 9.02 5.41 2.95
CA ILE A 175 8.71 6.24 1.79
C ILE A 175 9.85 7.27 1.67
N LEU A 176 10.61 7.20 0.58
CA LEU A 176 11.67 8.13 0.26
C LEU A 176 11.14 9.16 -0.75
N ALA A 177 11.10 10.41 -0.32
CA ALA A 177 10.58 11.53 -1.09
C ALA A 177 11.11 12.84 -0.50
N ASP A 178 11.33 13.83 -1.36
CA ASP A 178 11.62 15.19 -0.91
C ASP A 178 10.36 16.06 -0.98
N HIS A 179 9.81 16.36 0.19
CA HIS A 179 8.65 17.24 0.33
C HIS A 179 9.03 18.67 0.73
N SER A 180 10.33 19.00 0.73
CA SER A 180 10.81 20.35 1.05
C SER A 180 10.54 21.35 -0.07
N LEU A 181 10.70 22.63 0.24
CA LEU A 181 10.54 23.72 -0.72
C LEU A 181 11.68 23.72 -1.76
N GLU A 182 12.88 23.30 -1.33
CA GLU A 182 14.10 23.29 -2.14
C GLU A 182 14.07 22.19 -3.21
N ARG A 183 13.34 21.09 -2.94
CA ARG A 183 13.12 19.99 -3.92
C ARG A 183 14.42 19.50 -4.52
N VAL A 184 15.43 19.25 -3.69
CA VAL A 184 16.80 18.97 -4.15
C VAL A 184 16.92 17.64 -4.89
N PHE A 185 15.94 16.75 -4.71
CA PHE A 185 15.85 15.48 -5.42
C PHE A 185 14.80 15.45 -6.54
N ASP A 186 14.01 16.51 -6.72
CA ASP A 186 13.17 16.60 -7.92
C ASP A 186 14.11 16.81 -9.13
N ILE A 187 13.75 16.23 -10.27
CA ILE A 187 14.59 16.18 -11.49
C ILE A 187 13.82 16.66 -12.72
N GLY A 188 14.54 17.00 -13.77
CA GLY A 188 13.99 17.48 -15.03
C GLY A 188 15.09 18.03 -15.91
N PHE A 189 14.70 18.70 -16.99
CA PHE A 189 15.64 19.20 -18.01
C PHE A 189 15.73 20.73 -18.04
N ASP A 190 15.17 21.39 -17.02
CA ASP A 190 15.19 22.83 -16.81
C ASP A 190 15.30 23.19 -15.32
N SER A 191 15.18 24.48 -14.99
CA SER A 191 15.24 24.98 -13.61
C SER A 191 14.08 24.53 -12.73
N HIS A 192 12.94 24.11 -13.30
CA HIS A 192 11.75 23.77 -12.53
C HIS A 192 11.83 22.38 -11.92
N ARG A 193 12.55 21.45 -12.56
CA ARG A 193 12.75 20.07 -12.11
C ARG A 193 11.42 19.39 -11.78
N SER A 194 10.54 19.32 -12.77
CA SER A 194 9.12 19.02 -12.57
C SER A 194 8.79 17.57 -12.26
N VAL A 195 9.70 16.63 -12.51
CA VAL A 195 9.51 15.23 -12.15
C VAL A 195 9.98 15.01 -10.72
N ARG A 196 9.05 14.64 -9.85
CA ARG A 196 9.31 14.21 -8.47
C ARG A 196 9.49 12.70 -8.41
N PRO A 197 10.68 12.19 -8.05
CA PRO A 197 10.90 10.79 -7.76
C PRO A 197 10.42 10.46 -6.34
N ILE A 198 9.66 9.38 -6.20
CA ILE A 198 9.28 8.79 -4.91
C ILE A 198 9.59 7.30 -4.96
N PHE A 199 10.11 6.76 -3.86
CA PHE A 199 10.36 5.33 -3.72
C PHE A 199 9.68 4.80 -2.46
N HIS A 200 8.94 3.70 -2.58
CA HIS A 200 8.54 2.92 -1.40
C HIS A 200 9.46 1.70 -1.31
N ALA A 201 10.12 1.50 -0.18
CA ALA A 201 11.02 0.37 0.03
C ALA A 201 10.59 -0.41 1.28
N THR A 202 10.20 -1.67 1.10
CA THR A 202 9.92 -2.61 2.19
C THR A 202 11.09 -3.59 2.33
N PHE A 203 11.83 -3.47 3.42
CA PHE A 203 12.96 -4.32 3.77
C PHE A 203 12.49 -5.54 4.56
N TRP A 204 12.94 -6.72 4.14
CA TRP A 204 12.66 -8.00 4.76
C TRP A 204 13.95 -8.64 5.30
N PRO A 205 14.36 -8.31 6.54
CA PRO A 205 15.69 -8.65 7.07
C PRO A 205 15.96 -10.15 7.20
N LEU A 206 14.95 -11.01 7.37
CA LEU A 206 15.18 -12.45 7.49
C LEU A 206 15.63 -13.11 6.17
N ILE A 207 15.31 -12.49 5.04
CA ILE A 207 15.56 -13.05 3.71
C ILE A 207 16.45 -12.14 2.86
N ASP A 208 16.98 -11.05 3.44
CA ASP A 208 17.84 -10.05 2.77
C ASP A 208 17.26 -9.51 1.44
N LYS A 209 15.94 -9.31 1.39
CA LYS A 209 15.24 -8.79 0.20
C LYS A 209 14.61 -7.42 0.45
N VAL A 210 14.48 -6.64 -0.61
CA VAL A 210 13.77 -5.37 -0.59
C VAL A 210 12.73 -5.34 -1.70
N LYS A 211 11.47 -5.10 -1.35
CA LYS A 211 10.42 -4.80 -2.32
C LYS A 211 10.42 -3.30 -2.56
N ILE A 212 10.56 -2.88 -3.82
CA ILE A 212 10.77 -1.49 -4.22
C ILE A 212 9.66 -1.07 -5.18
N ARG A 213 8.98 0.02 -4.88
CA ARG A 213 8.05 0.69 -5.80
C ARG A 213 8.65 2.03 -6.21
N PHE A 214 8.86 2.20 -7.50
CA PHE A 214 9.23 3.45 -8.16
C PHE A 214 7.97 4.22 -8.49
N ILE A 215 7.92 5.50 -8.17
CA ILE A 215 6.81 6.39 -8.49
C ILE A 215 7.39 7.69 -9.06
N GLY A 216 7.10 8.00 -10.32
CA GLY A 216 7.37 9.31 -10.90
C GLY A 216 6.10 10.14 -10.90
N GLU A 217 6.20 11.39 -10.46
CA GLU A 217 5.05 12.30 -10.33
C GLU A 217 5.38 13.67 -10.91
N VAL A 218 4.47 14.23 -11.72
CA VAL A 218 4.51 15.64 -12.13
C VAL A 218 3.28 16.33 -11.54
N ALA A 219 3.34 16.73 -10.28
CA ALA A 219 2.15 17.20 -9.55
C ALA A 219 2.35 18.48 -8.73
N ASN A 220 3.58 19.00 -8.69
CA ASN A 220 3.86 20.16 -7.84
C ASN A 220 3.20 21.42 -8.41
N THR A 221 2.35 22.09 -7.64
CA THR A 221 1.55 23.25 -8.08
C THR A 221 2.36 24.45 -8.56
N VAL A 222 3.67 24.54 -8.23
CA VAL A 222 4.55 25.63 -8.69
C VAL A 222 5.60 25.19 -9.72
N ALA A 223 5.56 23.93 -10.15
CA ALA A 223 6.43 23.41 -11.21
C ALA A 223 5.68 22.45 -12.14
N LEU A 224 4.39 22.70 -12.35
CA LEU A 224 3.51 21.83 -13.11
C LEU A 224 3.76 22.02 -14.61
N GLN A 225 4.40 21.03 -15.24
CA GLN A 225 4.63 21.04 -16.69
C GLN A 225 4.89 19.64 -17.24
N ASP A 226 4.48 19.38 -18.49
CA ASP A 226 4.75 18.10 -19.14
C ASP A 226 6.25 17.88 -19.31
N GLN A 227 6.69 16.62 -19.28
CA GLN A 227 8.10 16.26 -19.43
C GLN A 227 8.24 15.12 -20.44
N SER A 228 9.07 15.31 -21.47
CA SER A 228 9.38 14.23 -22.42
C SER A 228 10.75 13.63 -22.11
N TYR A 229 10.81 12.30 -21.96
CA TYR A 229 12.05 11.59 -21.70
C TYR A 229 11.96 10.09 -21.98
N ALA A 230 13.10 9.45 -22.20
CA ALA A 230 13.26 8.00 -22.06
C ALA A 230 13.59 7.64 -20.60
N LEU A 231 13.14 6.47 -20.13
CA LEU A 231 13.24 6.06 -18.73
C LEU A 231 14.04 4.77 -18.58
N SER A 232 14.92 4.72 -17.59
CA SER A 232 15.56 3.50 -17.07
C SER A 232 15.40 3.44 -15.55
N LEU A 233 14.97 2.28 -15.04
CA LEU A 233 14.85 2.00 -13.61
C LEU A 233 15.84 0.92 -13.22
N LYS A 234 16.64 1.18 -12.18
CA LYS A 234 17.68 0.26 -11.72
C LYS A 234 17.56 -0.05 -10.24
N VAL A 235 17.92 -1.27 -9.85
CA VAL A 235 18.02 -1.70 -8.45
C VAL A 235 19.40 -2.26 -8.13
N GLY A 236 19.83 -2.13 -6.88
CA GLY A 236 21.14 -2.57 -6.40
C GLY A 236 22.20 -1.46 -6.44
N ASN A 237 23.06 -1.40 -5.44
CA ASN A 237 24.07 -0.34 -5.29
C ASN A 237 25.40 -0.65 -6.00
N GLN A 238 26.00 -1.81 -5.73
CA GLN A 238 27.33 -2.15 -6.24
C GLN A 238 27.34 -2.44 -7.75
N THR A 239 26.38 -3.23 -8.22
CA THR A 239 26.21 -3.60 -9.64
C THR A 239 24.76 -3.34 -10.05
N PRO A 240 24.37 -2.09 -10.32
CA PRO A 240 22.98 -1.74 -10.60
C PRO A 240 22.40 -2.53 -11.79
N GLN A 241 21.29 -3.21 -11.57
CA GLN A 241 20.59 -3.99 -12.58
C GLN A 241 19.42 -3.19 -13.15
N ASN A 242 19.35 -3.09 -14.48
CA ASN A 242 18.20 -2.48 -15.15
C ASN A 242 16.99 -3.41 -15.08
N VAL A 243 15.93 -2.98 -14.41
CA VAL A 243 14.70 -3.75 -14.22
C VAL A 243 13.57 -3.30 -15.13
N TYR A 244 13.70 -2.11 -15.73
CA TYR A 244 12.73 -1.57 -16.67
C TYR A 244 13.34 -0.48 -17.53
N SER A 245 12.93 -0.44 -18.79
CA SER A 245 13.23 0.65 -19.72
C SER A 245 11.99 1.01 -20.53
N LYS A 246 11.83 2.31 -20.84
CA LYS A 246 10.86 2.81 -21.82
C LYS A 246 11.55 3.80 -22.74
N SER A 247 11.32 3.67 -24.05
CA SER A 247 11.72 4.67 -25.04
C SER A 247 11.04 6.01 -24.75
N SER A 248 11.46 7.09 -25.42
CA SER A 248 10.95 8.43 -25.17
C SER A 248 9.42 8.48 -25.16
N PHE A 249 8.85 9.05 -24.10
CA PHE A 249 7.41 9.28 -23.93
C PHE A 249 7.17 10.62 -23.25
N THR A 250 5.96 11.15 -23.38
CA THR A 250 5.50 12.32 -22.62
C THR A 250 4.97 11.86 -21.26
N HIS A 251 5.45 12.48 -20.19
CA HIS A 251 4.91 12.43 -18.83
C HIS A 251 4.05 13.67 -18.62
N PRO A 252 2.72 13.55 -18.77
CA PRO A 252 1.83 14.70 -18.70
C PRO A 252 1.78 15.24 -17.27
N ALA A 253 1.61 16.54 -17.14
CA ALA A 253 1.46 17.18 -15.85
C ALA A 253 0.16 16.73 -15.17
N ALA A 254 0.15 16.83 -13.84
CA ALA A 254 -0.86 16.30 -12.95
C ALA A 254 -1.03 14.77 -12.97
N THR A 255 -0.11 14.02 -13.58
CA THR A 255 -0.15 12.55 -13.63
C THR A 255 0.95 11.92 -12.78
N ARG A 256 0.85 10.60 -12.61
CA ARG A 256 1.84 9.74 -11.97
C ARG A 256 2.02 8.47 -12.78
N TRP A 257 3.14 7.81 -12.61
CA TRP A 257 3.33 6.42 -13.00
C TRP A 257 4.00 5.65 -11.87
N THR A 258 3.81 4.34 -11.84
CA THR A 258 4.42 3.47 -10.84
C THR A 258 4.87 2.14 -11.43
N LYS A 259 5.97 1.59 -10.92
CA LYS A 259 6.45 0.23 -11.21
C LYS A 259 7.02 -0.41 -9.95
N GLU A 260 6.85 -1.72 -9.80
CA GLU A 260 7.25 -2.45 -8.60
C GLU A 260 8.21 -3.61 -8.94
N PHE A 261 9.30 -3.71 -8.19
CA PHE A 261 10.35 -4.71 -8.39
C PHE A 261 10.88 -5.22 -7.05
N TRP A 262 11.70 -6.27 -7.11
CA TRP A 262 12.40 -6.82 -5.95
C TRP A 262 13.90 -6.76 -6.14
N LEU A 263 14.60 -6.25 -5.14
CA LEU A 263 16.03 -6.44 -4.96
C LEU A 263 16.27 -7.73 -4.17
N GLY A 264 17.18 -8.58 -4.65
CA GLY A 264 17.39 -9.94 -4.12
C GLY A 264 16.45 -11.01 -4.72
N GLY A 265 15.72 -10.66 -5.79
CA GLY A 265 14.81 -11.57 -6.52
C GLY A 265 13.44 -11.71 -5.86
N ALA A 266 12.38 -11.71 -6.67
CA ALA A 266 11.01 -11.81 -6.17
C ALA A 266 10.76 -13.17 -5.45
N PRO A 267 9.93 -13.22 -4.40
CA PRO A 267 9.34 -14.46 -3.90
C PRO A 267 8.55 -15.19 -5.00
N SER A 268 8.35 -16.50 -4.86
CA SER A 268 7.54 -17.29 -5.79
C SER A 268 6.10 -16.77 -5.87
N ALA A 269 5.42 -17.02 -7.00
CA ALA A 269 4.06 -16.54 -7.17
C ALA A 269 3.09 -17.22 -6.19
N ILE A 270 2.13 -16.44 -5.66
CA ILE A 270 1.07 -16.90 -4.77
C ILE A 270 -0.29 -16.37 -5.20
N GLU A 271 -1.33 -16.94 -4.62
CA GLU A 271 -2.72 -16.53 -4.75
C GLU A 271 -3.28 -16.34 -3.34
N ILE A 272 -3.93 -15.21 -3.06
CA ILE A 272 -4.50 -14.91 -1.75
C ILE A 272 -6.00 -14.72 -1.88
N ASN A 273 -6.77 -15.57 -1.23
CA ASN A 273 -8.20 -15.33 -1.02
C ASN A 273 -8.39 -14.66 0.35
N HIS A 274 -8.96 -13.45 0.34
CA HIS A 274 -9.13 -12.64 1.53
C HIS A 274 -10.36 -13.00 2.39
N ASN A 275 -11.15 -13.99 1.95
CA ASN A 275 -12.41 -14.44 2.53
C ASN A 275 -13.48 -13.32 2.52
N LEU A 276 -14.14 -13.15 1.37
CA LEU A 276 -15.19 -12.15 1.20
C LEU A 276 -16.34 -12.27 2.22
N GLU A 277 -16.70 -13.49 2.62
CA GLU A 277 -17.73 -13.74 3.62
C GLU A 277 -17.40 -13.13 4.99
N TYR A 278 -16.12 -13.10 5.34
CA TYR A 278 -15.67 -12.35 6.49
C TYR A 278 -15.57 -10.83 6.21
N LEU A 279 -14.99 -10.44 5.07
CA LEU A 279 -14.75 -9.02 4.76
C LEU A 279 -16.05 -8.20 4.74
N ARG A 280 -17.16 -8.75 4.24
CA ARG A 280 -18.46 -8.04 4.23
C ARG A 280 -18.99 -7.72 5.64
N GLN A 281 -18.52 -8.42 6.67
CA GLN A 281 -18.88 -8.16 8.08
C GLN A 281 -18.09 -6.99 8.71
N THR A 282 -17.07 -6.48 8.00
CA THR A 282 -16.18 -5.42 8.51
C THR A 282 -16.64 -4.01 8.14
N LEU A 283 -17.68 -3.88 7.31
CA LEU A 283 -18.15 -2.62 6.71
C LEU A 283 -17.08 -1.89 5.87
N ALA A 284 -15.96 -2.55 5.54
CA ALA A 284 -14.91 -1.97 4.70
C ALA A 284 -15.23 -2.06 3.20
N LEU A 285 -16.20 -2.90 2.83
CA LEU A 285 -16.63 -3.17 1.47
C LEU A 285 -18.18 -3.20 1.45
N PRO A 286 -18.82 -2.99 0.29
CA PRO A 286 -20.24 -3.30 0.11
C PRO A 286 -20.58 -4.74 0.53
N ASN A 287 -21.81 -4.95 0.99
CA ASN A 287 -22.31 -6.26 1.41
C ASN A 287 -22.68 -7.13 0.19
N TYR A 288 -21.66 -7.70 -0.46
CA TYR A 288 -21.81 -8.61 -1.60
C TYR A 288 -22.51 -9.92 -1.22
N ASP A 289 -23.33 -10.46 -2.13
CA ASP A 289 -23.96 -11.77 -1.99
C ASP A 289 -22.95 -12.89 -2.27
N THR A 290 -22.50 -13.56 -1.22
CA THR A 290 -21.48 -14.62 -1.25
C THR A 290 -22.03 -15.98 -1.68
N SER A 291 -23.33 -16.10 -1.97
CA SER A 291 -23.90 -17.30 -2.60
C SER A 291 -23.55 -17.41 -4.08
N HIS A 292 -23.14 -16.30 -4.71
CA HIS A 292 -22.69 -16.31 -6.10
C HIS A 292 -21.32 -16.97 -6.26
N VAL A 293 -21.21 -17.81 -7.29
CA VAL A 293 -19.96 -18.46 -7.70
C VAL A 293 -19.51 -17.89 -9.03
N ILE A 294 -18.29 -17.37 -9.08
CA ILE A 294 -17.67 -16.95 -10.35
C ILE A 294 -17.11 -18.19 -11.03
N SER A 295 -17.56 -18.48 -12.25
CA SER A 295 -17.13 -19.67 -13.00
C SER A 295 -15.71 -19.51 -13.53
N GLU A 296 -14.99 -20.64 -13.67
CA GLU A 296 -13.67 -20.65 -14.31
C GLU A 296 -13.72 -20.07 -15.73
N THR A 297 -14.78 -20.37 -16.49
CA THR A 297 -15.00 -19.79 -17.83
C THR A 297 -15.04 -18.26 -17.80
N ALA A 298 -15.66 -17.66 -16.78
CA ALA A 298 -15.72 -16.20 -16.65
C ALA A 298 -14.35 -15.60 -16.29
N LEU A 299 -13.58 -16.26 -15.41
CA LEU A 299 -12.22 -15.84 -15.07
C LEU A 299 -11.28 -15.93 -16.27
N GLN A 300 -11.37 -17.04 -17.01
CA GLN A 300 -10.60 -17.25 -18.23
C GLN A 300 -10.96 -16.21 -19.29
N ALA A 301 -12.24 -15.92 -19.51
CA ALA A 301 -12.67 -14.90 -20.46
C ALA A 301 -12.14 -13.50 -20.08
N ALA A 302 -12.29 -13.09 -18.82
CA ALA A 302 -11.78 -11.80 -18.33
C ALA A 302 -10.25 -11.66 -18.50
N TYR A 303 -9.52 -12.78 -18.51
CA TYR A 303 -8.07 -12.77 -18.66
C TYR A 303 -7.62 -12.87 -20.12
N THR A 304 -8.18 -13.78 -20.93
CA THR A 304 -7.66 -14.13 -22.26
C THR A 304 -8.53 -13.72 -23.44
N HIS A 305 -9.65 -13.01 -23.24
CA HIS A 305 -10.45 -12.53 -24.36
C HIS A 305 -9.58 -11.73 -25.35
N PRO A 306 -9.66 -11.98 -26.66
CA PRO A 306 -8.72 -11.41 -27.64
C PRO A 306 -8.77 -9.89 -27.74
N TYR A 307 -9.91 -9.27 -27.38
CA TYR A 307 -10.11 -7.82 -27.51
C TYR A 307 -10.11 -7.09 -26.16
N GLU A 308 -10.50 -7.76 -25.09
CA GLU A 308 -10.81 -7.12 -23.79
C GLU A 308 -10.10 -7.79 -22.62
N GLY A 309 -9.48 -8.96 -22.84
CA GLY A 309 -8.83 -9.72 -21.79
C GLY A 309 -7.55 -9.03 -21.30
N TRP A 310 -7.31 -9.07 -20.00
CA TRP A 310 -6.13 -8.46 -19.39
C TRP A 310 -4.82 -8.89 -20.05
N GLN A 311 -4.69 -10.16 -20.46
CA GLN A 311 -3.49 -10.69 -21.13
C GLN A 311 -3.12 -9.88 -22.38
N ASN A 312 -4.13 -9.43 -23.15
CA ASN A 312 -3.95 -8.75 -24.43
C ASN A 312 -3.94 -7.22 -24.33
N ALA A 313 -4.32 -6.66 -23.17
CA ALA A 313 -4.32 -5.21 -22.97
C ALA A 313 -2.90 -4.61 -23.07
N SER A 314 -2.77 -3.36 -23.53
CA SER A 314 -1.53 -2.60 -23.39
C SER A 314 -1.36 -2.16 -21.93
N LYS A 315 -0.16 -2.39 -21.37
CA LYS A 315 0.09 -2.36 -19.90
C LYS A 315 1.36 -1.61 -19.50
N ASP A 316 1.93 -0.85 -20.42
CA ASP A 316 3.11 -0.05 -20.12
C ASP A 316 2.73 1.30 -19.48
N ILE A 317 3.73 2.07 -19.02
CA ILE A 317 3.48 3.40 -18.43
C ILE A 317 2.65 4.25 -19.42
N PHE A 318 1.54 4.80 -18.90
CA PHE A 318 0.50 5.59 -19.58
C PHE A 318 -0.40 4.84 -20.58
N ASP A 319 -0.25 3.53 -20.72
CA ASP A 319 -1.27 2.71 -21.37
C ASP A 319 -2.51 2.57 -20.49
N SER A 320 -3.64 2.24 -21.10
CA SER A 320 -4.93 2.22 -20.42
C SER A 320 -5.24 0.93 -19.67
N GLY A 321 -4.54 -0.18 -19.96
CA GLY A 321 -4.98 -1.49 -19.49
C GLY A 321 -6.41 -1.76 -19.98
N ASN A 322 -7.31 -2.10 -19.05
CA ASN A 322 -8.74 -2.24 -19.29
C ASN A 322 -9.55 -0.98 -18.95
N ILE A 323 -8.92 0.12 -18.55
CA ILE A 323 -9.63 1.35 -18.15
C ILE A 323 -9.97 2.17 -19.39
N PHE A 324 -11.20 2.68 -19.45
CA PHE A 324 -11.57 3.64 -20.47
C PHE A 324 -11.03 5.04 -20.12
N LYS A 325 -10.23 5.64 -21.01
CA LYS A 325 -9.50 6.88 -20.72
C LYS A 325 -10.41 8.11 -20.51
N ALA A 326 -11.63 8.11 -21.03
CA ALA A 326 -12.59 9.21 -20.87
C ALA A 326 -13.67 8.88 -19.83
N MET A 327 -13.40 9.21 -18.56
CA MET A 327 -14.32 8.95 -17.44
C MET A 327 -15.75 9.51 -17.63
N PRO A 328 -15.97 10.71 -18.22
CA PRO A 328 -17.32 11.25 -18.38
C PRO A 328 -18.26 10.43 -19.29
N THR A 329 -17.71 9.49 -20.06
CA THR A 329 -18.50 8.71 -21.02
C THR A 329 -19.44 7.75 -20.27
N ALA A 330 -20.75 7.86 -20.51
CA ALA A 330 -21.74 6.96 -19.93
C ALA A 330 -21.70 5.55 -20.56
N GLY A 331 -22.50 4.62 -20.02
CA GLY A 331 -22.63 3.23 -20.51
C GLY A 331 -22.10 2.19 -19.52
N GLY A 332 -22.47 0.92 -19.71
CA GLY A 332 -22.00 -0.19 -18.87
C GLY A 332 -20.62 -0.65 -19.28
N ARG A 333 -19.66 -0.62 -18.35
CA ARG A 333 -18.28 -1.11 -18.55
C ARG A 333 -17.74 -1.71 -17.26
N GLU A 334 -16.70 -2.54 -17.36
CA GLU A 334 -16.15 -3.30 -16.22
C GLU A 334 -15.54 -2.42 -15.14
N GLU A 335 -15.09 -1.21 -15.47
CA GLU A 335 -14.56 -0.25 -14.51
C GLU A 335 -15.64 0.54 -13.75
N ILE A 336 -16.92 0.46 -14.17
CA ILE A 336 -18.02 1.22 -13.57
C ILE A 336 -18.74 0.39 -12.51
N GLY A 337 -18.76 0.91 -11.28
CA GLY A 337 -19.50 0.34 -10.16
C GLY A 337 -18.90 0.77 -8.81
N PRO A 338 -19.47 0.35 -7.66
CA PRO A 338 -18.87 0.58 -6.35
C PRO A 338 -17.43 0.04 -6.25
N TYR A 339 -17.19 -1.07 -6.94
CA TYR A 339 -15.87 -1.56 -7.31
C TYR A 339 -15.90 -2.06 -8.75
N THR A 340 -14.76 -1.96 -9.43
CA THR A 340 -14.53 -2.51 -10.77
C THR A 340 -14.77 -4.03 -10.78
N ALA A 341 -15.26 -4.59 -11.89
CA ALA A 341 -15.56 -6.01 -12.03
C ALA A 341 -14.37 -6.92 -11.73
N TRP A 342 -13.14 -6.54 -12.09
CA TRP A 342 -11.94 -7.31 -11.78
C TRP A 342 -11.60 -7.35 -10.29
N VAL A 343 -11.83 -6.25 -9.54
CA VAL A 343 -11.72 -6.25 -8.06
C VAL A 343 -12.76 -7.20 -7.48
N VAL A 344 -14.01 -7.14 -7.97
CA VAL A 344 -15.08 -8.02 -7.48
C VAL A 344 -14.75 -9.49 -7.74
N ARG A 345 -14.35 -9.85 -8.97
CA ARG A 345 -13.93 -11.23 -9.30
C ARG A 345 -12.80 -11.70 -8.38
N TRP A 346 -11.79 -10.85 -8.16
CA TRP A 346 -10.69 -11.16 -7.24
C TRP A 346 -11.16 -11.33 -5.79
N LEU A 347 -12.08 -10.49 -5.30
CA LEU A 347 -12.64 -10.64 -3.95
C LEU A 347 -13.36 -11.98 -3.74
N TYR A 348 -14.09 -12.45 -4.76
CA TYR A 348 -14.81 -13.74 -4.69
C TYR A 348 -13.86 -14.94 -4.74
N THR A 349 -12.82 -14.89 -5.58
CA THR A 349 -12.04 -16.09 -5.92
C THR A 349 -10.64 -16.10 -5.31
N GLY A 350 -10.04 -14.94 -5.09
CA GLY A 350 -8.61 -14.78 -4.81
C GLY A 350 -7.71 -15.00 -6.02
N ASP A 351 -8.28 -15.32 -7.21
CA ASP A 351 -7.54 -15.79 -8.40
C ASP A 351 -6.42 -14.83 -8.82
N THR A 352 -5.22 -15.39 -9.04
CA THR A 352 -4.02 -14.59 -9.33
C THR A 352 -4.15 -13.79 -10.63
N ARG A 353 -4.90 -14.28 -11.63
CA ARG A 353 -5.20 -13.56 -12.89
C ARG A 353 -5.99 -12.29 -12.62
N MET A 354 -7.01 -12.39 -11.75
CA MET A 354 -7.86 -11.25 -11.38
C MET A 354 -7.11 -10.28 -10.47
N TRP A 355 -6.20 -10.78 -9.63
CA TRP A 355 -5.28 -9.94 -8.88
C TRP A 355 -4.34 -9.15 -9.81
N GLU A 356 -3.74 -9.80 -10.81
CA GLU A 356 -2.90 -9.13 -11.80
C GLU A 356 -3.65 -8.05 -12.57
N GLN A 357 -4.87 -8.35 -13.03
CA GLN A 357 -5.75 -7.37 -13.67
C GLN A 357 -6.10 -6.22 -12.73
N THR A 358 -6.43 -6.52 -11.48
CA THR A 358 -6.76 -5.52 -10.46
C THR A 358 -5.59 -4.60 -10.16
N LYS A 359 -4.43 -5.18 -9.84
CA LYS A 359 -3.22 -4.45 -9.50
C LYS A 359 -2.74 -3.62 -10.69
N GLY A 360 -2.70 -4.21 -11.88
CA GLY A 360 -2.20 -3.54 -13.08
C GLY A 360 -3.08 -2.36 -13.48
N ASN A 361 -4.40 -2.52 -13.52
CA ASN A 361 -5.31 -1.39 -13.77
C ASN A 361 -5.17 -0.30 -12.69
N ALA A 362 -5.03 -0.67 -11.42
CA ALA A 362 -4.81 0.29 -10.34
C ALA A 362 -3.47 1.05 -10.46
N GLU A 363 -2.43 0.42 -11.02
CA GLU A 363 -1.14 1.08 -11.27
C GLU A 363 -1.20 2.02 -12.49
N LEU A 364 -1.99 1.68 -13.50
CA LEU A 364 -2.17 2.49 -14.72
C LEU A 364 -3.13 3.67 -14.53
N SER A 365 -4.09 3.59 -13.61
CA SER A 365 -5.03 4.68 -13.32
C SER A 365 -4.34 5.95 -12.79
N ALA A 366 -3.09 5.85 -12.34
CA ALA A 366 -2.25 7.00 -11.99
C ALA A 366 -2.00 7.97 -13.18
N ALA A 367 -2.31 7.53 -14.40
CA ALA A 367 -2.27 8.31 -15.62
C ALA A 367 -3.34 9.40 -15.71
N PHE A 368 -4.40 9.34 -14.89
CA PHE A 368 -5.38 10.42 -14.87
C PHE A 368 -4.75 11.71 -14.31
N PRO A 369 -4.93 12.86 -14.98
CA PRO A 369 -4.36 14.14 -14.57
C PRO A 369 -5.15 14.72 -13.37
N ILE A 370 -5.10 14.06 -12.22
CA ILE A 370 -5.80 14.48 -10.99
C ILE A 370 -4.85 14.56 -9.78
N HIS A 371 -3.55 14.40 -10.03
CA HIS A 371 -2.53 14.40 -8.99
C HIS A 371 -1.92 15.78 -8.83
N PHE A 372 -2.16 16.39 -7.67
CA PHE A 372 -1.62 17.69 -7.30
C PHE A 372 -1.01 17.64 -5.91
N ARG A 373 0.10 18.36 -5.73
CA ARG A 373 0.73 18.59 -4.43
C ARG A 373 1.06 20.06 -4.24
N GLU A 374 0.80 20.56 -3.05
CA GLU A 374 1.13 21.94 -2.72
C GLU A 374 2.65 22.14 -2.77
N GLY A 375 3.07 23.15 -3.53
CA GLY A 375 4.45 23.57 -3.71
C GLY A 375 4.82 24.83 -2.94
N LEU A 376 3.84 25.56 -2.39
CA LEU A 376 4.06 26.76 -1.60
C LEU A 376 4.16 26.44 -0.10
N ASP A 377 5.00 27.20 0.59
CA ASP A 377 5.07 27.23 2.04
C ASP A 377 3.99 28.14 2.64
N GLY A 378 3.92 28.22 3.97
CA GLY A 378 2.98 29.10 4.70
C GLY A 378 1.50 28.69 4.63
N ARG A 379 1.12 27.69 3.82
CA ARG A 379 -0.26 27.21 3.70
C ARG A 379 -0.58 26.09 4.68
N GLN A 380 -1.83 26.05 5.14
CA GLN A 380 -2.34 25.02 6.05
C GLN A 380 -3.10 23.93 5.29
N PHE A 381 -2.85 22.67 5.64
CA PHE A 381 -3.50 21.53 4.99
C PHE A 381 -4.89 21.25 5.55
N ASP A 382 -5.05 21.36 6.87
CA ASP A 382 -6.24 20.92 7.59
C ASP A 382 -6.81 22.08 8.41
N ARG A 383 -8.08 22.42 8.15
CA ARG A 383 -8.82 23.46 8.87
C ARG A 383 -8.95 23.14 10.36
N GLY A 384 -9.09 21.86 10.72
CA GLY A 384 -9.22 21.41 12.10
C GLY A 384 -7.89 21.30 12.84
N ASN A 385 -6.77 21.40 12.14
CA ASN A 385 -5.44 21.28 12.70
C ASN A 385 -4.46 22.26 12.02
N PRO A 386 -4.50 23.55 12.38
CA PRO A 386 -3.75 24.61 11.69
C PRO A 386 -2.23 24.44 11.75
N GLY A 387 -1.70 23.58 12.62
CA GLY A 387 -0.27 23.26 12.70
C GLY A 387 0.24 22.38 11.56
N VAL A 388 -0.64 21.82 10.72
CA VAL A 388 -0.26 20.93 9.63
C VAL A 388 0.00 21.74 8.35
N ALA A 389 1.27 21.91 7.99
CA ALA A 389 1.67 22.56 6.73
C ALA A 389 1.17 21.77 5.50
N ALA A 390 0.74 22.49 4.46
CA ALA A 390 0.27 21.92 3.20
C ALA A 390 1.41 21.47 2.27
N LEU A 391 2.58 22.11 2.36
CA LEU A 391 3.74 21.83 1.50
C LEU A 391 4.01 20.32 1.35
N GLY A 392 4.09 19.85 0.11
CA GLY A 392 4.34 18.45 -0.25
C GLY A 392 3.17 17.49 -0.06
N LYS A 393 2.09 17.91 0.60
CA LYS A 393 0.85 17.12 0.72
C LYS A 393 0.01 17.27 -0.55
N VAL A 394 -1.00 16.41 -0.68
CA VAL A 394 -2.01 16.55 -1.73
C VAL A 394 -2.68 17.92 -1.64
N LEU A 395 -3.29 18.37 -2.73
CA LEU A 395 -4.05 19.62 -2.72
C LEU A 395 -5.13 19.60 -1.63
N SER A 396 -5.39 20.74 -1.01
CA SER A 396 -6.42 20.90 0.02
C SER A 396 -7.19 22.18 -0.21
N MET A 397 -8.52 22.13 -0.08
CA MET A 397 -9.39 23.30 -0.05
C MET A 397 -9.09 24.25 1.14
N THR A 398 -8.37 23.79 2.17
CA THR A 398 -7.89 24.68 3.22
C THR A 398 -6.69 25.50 2.75
N ALA A 399 -5.79 24.86 1.99
CA ALA A 399 -4.60 25.52 1.46
C ALA A 399 -4.93 26.46 0.30
N ARG A 400 -5.95 26.11 -0.49
CA ARG A 400 -6.40 26.86 -1.67
C ARG A 400 -7.93 26.98 -1.73
N PRO A 401 -8.58 27.82 -0.92
CA PRO A 401 -10.04 27.86 -0.80
C PRO A 401 -10.80 28.17 -2.08
N SER A 402 -10.20 28.97 -2.99
CA SER A 402 -10.85 29.36 -4.24
C SER A 402 -10.42 28.53 -5.46
N VAL A 403 -9.58 27.49 -5.28
CA VAL A 403 -9.13 26.67 -6.40
C VAL A 403 -10.31 26.00 -7.09
N PHE A 404 -10.29 26.01 -8.42
CA PHE A 404 -11.36 25.42 -9.22
C PHE A 404 -10.77 24.43 -10.22
N LEU A 405 -10.92 23.14 -9.93
CA LEU A 405 -10.58 22.06 -10.85
C LEU A 405 -11.89 21.56 -11.46
N HIS A 406 -12.08 21.72 -12.77
CA HIS A 406 -13.29 21.28 -13.47
C HIS A 406 -12.97 20.87 -14.92
N ARG A 407 -13.77 19.96 -15.50
CA ARG A 407 -13.58 19.36 -16.84
C ARG A 407 -12.10 18.99 -17.09
N GLY A 408 -11.55 17.93 -16.52
CA GLY A 408 -10.18 17.52 -16.89
C GLY A 408 -9.12 18.63 -16.83
N ASN A 409 -9.19 19.48 -15.80
CA ASN A 409 -8.32 20.63 -15.55
C ASN A 409 -8.36 21.77 -16.58
N TYR A 410 -9.39 21.87 -17.44
CA TYR A 410 -9.58 23.02 -18.33
C TYR A 410 -9.65 24.36 -17.59
N TYR A 411 -10.01 24.34 -16.30
CA TYR A 411 -10.22 25.54 -15.49
C TYR A 411 -9.19 25.68 -14.36
N ILE A 412 -8.07 24.97 -14.43
CA ILE A 412 -7.04 24.99 -13.37
C ILE A 412 -6.52 26.40 -13.04
N ASP A 413 -6.50 27.30 -14.02
CA ASP A 413 -6.07 28.70 -13.91
C ASP A 413 -7.24 29.69 -14.07
N TYR A 414 -8.48 29.25 -13.78
CA TYR A 414 -9.70 30.02 -14.01
C TYR A 414 -9.62 31.44 -13.44
N SER A 415 -10.10 32.41 -14.22
CA SER A 415 -9.94 33.84 -13.92
C SER A 415 -10.62 34.29 -12.62
N TYR A 416 -11.65 33.57 -12.16
CA TYR A 416 -12.35 33.84 -10.90
C TYR A 416 -11.71 33.18 -9.67
N THR A 417 -10.71 32.31 -9.85
CA THR A 417 -9.87 31.82 -8.75
C THR A 417 -9.02 32.97 -8.23
N ASP A 418 -8.94 33.13 -6.90
CA ASP A 418 -8.09 34.15 -6.28
C ASP A 418 -6.65 33.99 -6.81
N PRO A 419 -5.98 35.06 -7.27
CA PRO A 419 -4.60 35.00 -7.74
C PRO A 419 -3.66 34.24 -6.80
N THR A 420 -3.86 34.30 -5.48
CA THR A 420 -3.01 33.55 -4.55
C THR A 420 -3.26 32.05 -4.63
N ASP A 421 -4.49 31.58 -4.86
CA ASP A 421 -4.82 30.16 -4.92
C ASP A 421 -4.65 29.54 -6.30
N ARG A 422 -4.45 30.36 -7.32
CA ARG A 422 -4.34 29.89 -8.70
C ARG A 422 -3.16 28.95 -8.89
N ILE A 423 -3.39 27.87 -9.63
CA ILE A 423 -2.33 26.99 -10.13
C ILE A 423 -2.12 27.40 -11.58
N VAL A 424 -0.92 27.86 -11.91
CA VAL A 424 -0.57 28.29 -13.26
C VAL A 424 0.42 27.28 -13.83
N PRO A 425 -0.03 26.37 -14.74
CA PRO A 425 0.87 25.48 -15.45
C PRO A 425 1.93 26.28 -16.23
N LEU A 426 3.14 25.74 -16.36
CA LEU A 426 4.21 26.41 -17.08
C LEU A 426 3.98 26.35 -18.60
N ASN A 427 4.62 27.27 -19.33
CA ASN A 427 4.37 27.52 -20.76
C ASN A 427 4.43 26.24 -21.61
N GLY A 428 3.34 25.97 -22.34
CA GLY A 428 3.24 24.81 -23.24
C GLY A 428 2.69 23.54 -22.61
N THR A 429 2.36 23.56 -21.31
CA THR A 429 1.76 22.40 -20.62
C THR A 429 0.42 22.03 -21.22
N ASN A 430 0.34 20.82 -21.76
CA ASN A 430 -0.85 20.16 -22.24
C ASN A 430 -1.08 18.87 -21.44
N MET A 431 -1.71 19.02 -20.27
CA MET A 431 -2.16 17.93 -19.37
C MET A 431 -3.07 16.86 -20.01
N LYS A 432 -3.34 16.97 -21.33
CA LYS A 432 -4.21 16.10 -22.11
C LYS A 432 -3.45 15.25 -23.13
N GLU A 433 -2.13 15.44 -23.27
CA GLU A 433 -1.31 14.62 -24.15
C GLU A 433 -1.34 13.17 -23.63
N GLY A 434 -2.15 12.30 -24.24
CA GLY A 434 -2.41 10.93 -23.76
C GLY A 434 -3.88 10.51 -23.66
N GLU A 435 -4.83 11.43 -23.91
CA GLU A 435 -6.29 11.18 -24.00
C GLU A 435 -6.99 10.80 -22.68
N TRP A 436 -6.29 10.90 -21.54
CA TRP A 436 -6.88 10.69 -20.22
C TRP A 436 -7.71 11.90 -19.80
N LEU A 437 -9.03 11.71 -19.70
CA LEU A 437 -9.99 12.75 -19.35
C LEU A 437 -10.73 12.33 -18.07
N PRO A 438 -10.38 12.91 -16.91
CA PRO A 438 -11.11 12.65 -15.68
C PRO A 438 -12.44 13.43 -15.70
N ASP A 439 -13.43 12.91 -14.98
CA ASP A 439 -14.67 13.62 -14.74
C ASP A 439 -14.53 14.63 -13.59
N CYS A 440 -15.61 15.34 -13.26
CA CYS A 440 -15.59 16.31 -12.17
C CYS A 440 -15.72 15.66 -10.77
N ALA A 441 -16.21 14.43 -10.67
CA ALA A 441 -16.41 13.74 -9.39
C ALA A 441 -15.11 13.18 -8.81
N HIS A 442 -14.10 12.97 -9.67
CA HIS A 442 -12.79 12.42 -9.30
C HIS A 442 -11.68 13.48 -9.22
N GLN A 443 -12.04 14.77 -9.24
CA GLN A 443 -11.10 15.87 -8.96
C GLN A 443 -10.97 16.08 -7.43
N PRO A 444 -9.75 16.37 -6.93
CA PRO A 444 -9.43 16.39 -5.50
C PRO A 444 -10.04 17.53 -4.69
#